data_AF-A0A6P1NVT2-F1
#
_entry.id   AF-A0A6P1NVT2-F1
#
_cell.length_a   1.000
_cell.length_b   1.000
_cell.length_c   1.000
_cell.angle_alpha   90.00
_cell.angle_beta   90.00
_cell.angle_gamma   90.00
#
_symmetry.space_group_name_H-M   'P 1'
#
loop_
_entity.id
_entity.type
_entity.pdbx_description
1 polymer ?
#
loop_
_entity_poly.entity_id
_entity_poly.type
_entity_poly.pdbx_seq_one_letter_code
_entity_poly.pdbx_strand_id
1 'polypeptide(L)'
;MERKNGMVWRCSLEGTVLEVVSTDFPNLAPEPAGKSFMEGLSKSSRDLASVWFQKFPASVSLLPNVRFANDPTGQAFTVGLTKVGEEFWMFWSTAQAMLPLPPQLSGTHYQEDEQANTQPHKIWEPDLQHVELLEELSRVNNELVNARRELIRQNIELHRIHRKSSENKPT
;
A
#
# COMPACT_ATOMS: atom_id res chain seq x y z
N MET A 1 9.12 -13.80 -17.03
CA MET A 1 8.53 -12.93 -15.99
C MET A 1 8.15 -13.82 -14.83
N GLU A 2 8.87 -13.75 -13.71
CA GLU A 2 8.45 -14.46 -12.49
C GLU A 2 7.13 -13.83 -12.00
N ARG A 3 6.10 -14.65 -11.78
CA ARG A 3 4.87 -14.19 -11.14
C ARG A 3 5.21 -13.83 -9.69
N LYS A 4 5.06 -12.56 -9.35
CA LYS A 4 5.12 -12.10 -7.96
C LYS A 4 3.87 -12.58 -7.26
N ASN A 5 4.02 -13.55 -6.37
CA ASN A 5 2.91 -14.09 -5.59
C ASN A 5 2.80 -13.34 -4.25
N GLY A 6 1.57 -13.10 -3.82
CA GLY A 6 1.27 -12.39 -2.57
C GLY A 6 0.02 -12.89 -1.87
N MET A 7 -0.23 -12.34 -0.68
CA MET A 7 -1.49 -12.50 0.04
C MET A 7 -1.76 -11.27 0.89
N VAL A 8 -3.04 -11.03 1.18
CA VAL A 8 -3.51 -9.87 1.94
C VAL A 8 -4.44 -10.35 3.04
N TRP A 9 -4.10 -10.01 4.28
CA TRP A 9 -4.88 -10.39 5.47
C TRP A 9 -5.40 -9.12 6.16
N ARG A 10 -6.66 -9.16 6.59
CA ARG A 10 -7.24 -8.15 7.45
C ARG A 10 -7.14 -8.60 8.90
N CYS A 11 -6.67 -7.74 9.78
CA CYS A 11 -6.42 -8.05 11.18
C CYS A 11 -7.02 -7.00 12.12
N SER A 12 -7.44 -7.44 13.31
CA SER A 12 -7.76 -6.55 14.42
C SER A 12 -6.49 -5.89 14.96
N LEU A 13 -6.60 -4.81 15.75
CA LEU A 13 -5.45 -4.10 16.31
C LEU A 13 -4.56 -4.98 17.22
N GLU A 14 -5.11 -6.04 17.79
CA GLU A 14 -4.40 -7.03 18.61
C GLU A 14 -3.61 -8.05 17.78
N GLY A 15 -3.76 -8.02 16.46
CA GLY A 15 -3.09 -8.94 15.54
C GLY A 15 -3.80 -10.28 15.35
N THR A 16 -5.09 -10.33 15.63
CA THR A 16 -5.95 -11.47 15.25
C THR A 16 -6.35 -11.32 13.78
N VAL A 17 -6.17 -12.36 12.98
CA VAL A 17 -6.59 -12.35 11.57
C VAL A 17 -8.10 -12.47 11.52
N LEU A 18 -8.76 -11.47 10.95
CA LEU A 18 -10.20 -11.43 10.76
C LEU A 18 -10.59 -12.13 9.46
N GLU A 19 -9.82 -11.91 8.40
CA GLU A 19 -10.14 -12.39 7.06
C GLU A 19 -8.88 -12.49 6.17
N VAL A 20 -8.84 -13.51 5.31
CA VAL A 20 -7.88 -13.57 4.19
C VAL A 20 -8.56 -12.97 2.97
N VAL A 21 -8.17 -11.75 2.61
CA VAL A 21 -8.79 -10.99 1.51
C VAL A 21 -8.38 -11.57 0.14
N SER A 22 -7.12 -11.98 0.02
CA SER A 22 -6.58 -12.58 -1.20
C SER A 22 -5.36 -13.44 -0.87
N THR A 23 -5.14 -14.50 -1.64
CA THR A 23 -3.96 -15.36 -1.48
C THR A 23 -3.62 -16.11 -2.77
N ASP A 24 -2.37 -16.00 -3.19
CA ASP A 24 -1.76 -16.87 -4.20
C ASP A 24 -1.20 -18.17 -3.59
N PHE A 25 -1.34 -18.35 -2.27
CA PHE A 25 -0.80 -19.46 -1.48
C PHE A 25 -1.94 -20.29 -0.86
N PRO A 26 -2.59 -21.18 -1.63
CA PRO A 26 -3.74 -21.96 -1.14
C PRO A 26 -3.38 -22.88 0.03
N ASN A 27 -2.12 -23.29 0.15
CA ASN A 27 -1.64 -24.15 1.24
C ASN A 27 -1.46 -23.40 2.57
N LEU A 28 -1.35 -22.07 2.54
CA LEU A 28 -1.23 -21.20 3.71
C LEU A 28 -2.59 -20.58 4.12
N ALA A 29 -3.58 -20.69 3.24
CA ALA A 29 -4.94 -20.19 3.42
C ALA A 29 -5.84 -20.94 4.42
N PRO A 30 -5.66 -22.24 4.77
CA PRO A 30 -6.76 -22.96 5.39
C PRO A 30 -7.23 -22.48 6.77
N GLU A 31 -6.39 -21.86 7.62
CA GLU A 31 -6.87 -21.46 8.97
C GLU A 31 -6.11 -20.30 9.67
N PRO A 32 -5.80 -19.16 9.04
CA PRO A 32 -5.32 -18.01 9.80
C PRO A 32 -6.47 -17.28 10.52
N ALA A 33 -7.70 -17.29 9.98
CA ALA A 33 -8.84 -16.55 10.52
C ALA A 33 -9.17 -16.97 11.97
N GLY A 34 -9.38 -15.98 12.84
CA GLY A 34 -9.65 -16.15 14.26
C GLY A 34 -8.40 -16.40 15.12
N LYS A 35 -7.21 -16.57 14.53
CA LYS A 35 -5.95 -16.80 15.24
C LYS A 35 -5.05 -15.57 15.15
N SER A 36 -4.08 -15.46 16.06
CA SER A 36 -3.05 -14.44 15.91
C SER A 36 -2.19 -14.74 14.69
N PHE A 37 -1.86 -13.73 13.88
CA PHE A 37 -0.97 -13.93 12.73
C PHE A 37 0.41 -14.48 13.13
N MET A 38 0.82 -14.21 14.38
CA MET A 38 2.08 -14.71 14.95
C MET A 38 2.08 -16.23 15.11
N GLU A 39 0.93 -16.87 15.33
CA GLU A 39 0.85 -18.32 15.54
C GLU A 39 1.26 -19.10 14.29
N GLY A 40 0.97 -18.57 13.10
CA GLY A 40 1.35 -19.17 11.82
C GLY A 40 2.85 -19.11 11.53
N LEU A 41 3.60 -18.26 12.24
CA LEU A 41 5.01 -18.00 11.98
C LEU A 41 5.94 -19.02 12.65
N SER A 42 7.09 -19.26 12.01
CA SER A 42 8.21 -19.99 12.60
C SER A 42 8.73 -19.29 13.85
N LYS A 43 9.41 -20.01 14.75
CA LYS A 43 9.91 -19.44 16.02
C LYS A 43 10.77 -18.19 15.82
N SER A 44 11.75 -18.24 14.90
CA SER A 44 12.61 -17.09 14.60
C SER A 44 11.85 -15.91 14.00
N SER A 45 10.83 -16.18 13.19
CA SER A 45 10.00 -15.13 12.58
C SER A 45 9.03 -14.50 13.58
N ARG A 46 8.57 -15.25 14.59
CA ARG A 46 7.73 -14.71 15.68
C ARG A 46 8.45 -13.64 16.49
N ASP A 47 9.70 -13.91 16.90
CA ASP A 47 10.47 -12.96 17.69
C ASP A 47 10.71 -11.66 16.92
N LEU A 48 11.05 -11.77 15.63
CA LEU A 48 11.23 -10.63 14.72
C LEU A 48 9.91 -9.86 14.51
N ALA A 49 8.82 -10.57 14.24
CA ALA A 49 7.52 -9.97 14.01
C ALA A 49 6.97 -9.28 15.27
N SER A 50 7.22 -9.81 16.47
CA SER A 50 6.81 -9.20 17.73
C SER A 50 7.44 -7.82 17.93
N VAL A 51 8.77 -7.72 17.79
CA VAL A 51 9.50 -6.45 17.91
C VAL A 51 9.08 -5.47 16.82
N TRP A 52 8.85 -5.97 15.61
CA TRP A 52 8.41 -5.15 14.48
C TRP A 52 6.98 -4.60 14.70
N PHE A 53 6.06 -5.45 15.14
CA PHE A 53 4.65 -5.09 15.34
C PHE A 53 4.47 -4.05 16.47
N GLN A 54 5.29 -4.11 17.53
CA GLN A 54 5.28 -3.11 18.60
C GLN A 54 5.61 -1.68 18.13
N LYS A 55 6.29 -1.52 16.99
CA LYS A 55 6.62 -0.21 16.43
C LYS A 55 5.46 0.40 15.64
N PHE A 56 4.46 -0.39 15.29
CA PHE A 56 3.25 0.09 14.62
C PHE A 56 2.26 0.67 15.64
N PRO A 57 1.54 1.78 15.33
CA PRO A 57 1.53 2.54 14.08
C PRO A 57 2.56 3.66 13.97
N ALA A 58 3.42 3.84 14.96
CA ALA A 58 4.39 4.93 14.99
C ALA A 58 5.45 4.86 13.86
N SER A 59 5.74 3.65 13.37
CA SER A 59 6.66 3.42 12.25
C SER A 59 6.08 2.37 11.30
N VAL A 60 6.06 2.68 10.00
CA VAL A 60 5.73 1.72 8.94
C VAL A 60 7.04 1.25 8.31
N SER A 61 7.38 -0.02 8.49
CA SER A 61 8.54 -0.65 7.86
C SER A 61 8.15 -2.02 7.33
N LEU A 62 8.81 -2.45 6.24
CA LEU A 62 8.66 -3.81 5.73
C LEU A 62 9.55 -4.76 6.55
N LEU A 63 8.99 -5.90 6.96
CA LEU A 63 9.71 -6.96 7.64
C LEU A 63 10.11 -8.05 6.63
N PRO A 64 11.39 -8.18 6.27
CA PRO A 64 11.86 -9.22 5.35
C PRO A 64 12.01 -10.58 6.06
N ASN A 65 12.23 -11.64 5.27
CA ASN A 65 12.65 -12.96 5.75
C ASN A 65 11.71 -13.62 6.78
N VAL A 66 10.41 -13.34 6.68
CA VAL A 66 9.37 -13.97 7.49
C VAL A 66 9.04 -15.34 6.89
N ARG A 67 8.95 -16.37 7.73
CA ARG A 67 8.64 -17.75 7.31
C ARG A 67 7.49 -18.30 8.16
N PHE A 68 6.57 -19.00 7.50
CA PHE A 68 5.53 -19.77 8.16
C PHE A 68 6.08 -21.07 8.73
N ALA A 69 5.56 -21.51 9.87
CA ALA A 69 5.99 -22.76 10.52
C ALA A 69 5.60 -24.00 9.70
N ASN A 70 4.44 -23.94 9.03
CA ASN A 70 3.83 -25.07 8.33
C ASN A 70 3.98 -24.97 6.80
N ASP A 71 4.85 -24.09 6.30
CA ASP A 71 5.09 -23.98 4.86
C ASP A 71 6.08 -25.05 4.39
N PRO A 72 5.65 -26.05 3.59
CA PRO A 72 6.54 -27.11 3.10
C PRO A 72 7.61 -26.59 2.13
N THR A 73 7.42 -25.41 1.55
CA THR A 73 8.38 -24.81 0.62
C THR A 73 9.51 -24.06 1.33
N GLY A 74 9.32 -23.71 2.61
CA GLY A 74 10.25 -22.89 3.36
C GLY A 74 10.43 -21.48 2.77
N GLN A 75 9.46 -21.02 1.98
CA GLN A 75 9.52 -19.75 1.26
C GLN A 75 9.64 -18.59 2.25
N ALA A 76 10.53 -17.65 1.94
CA ALA A 76 10.64 -16.41 2.69
C ALA A 76 9.67 -15.37 2.14
N PHE A 77 9.02 -14.65 3.04
CA PHE A 77 8.08 -13.58 2.77
C PHE A 77 8.62 -12.26 3.30
N THR A 78 8.27 -11.19 2.59
CA THR A 78 8.28 -9.83 3.12
C THR A 78 6.87 -9.47 3.56
N VAL A 79 6.76 -8.90 4.76
CA VAL A 79 5.49 -8.49 5.36
C VAL A 79 5.47 -6.97 5.52
N GLY A 80 4.38 -6.36 5.08
CA GLY A 80 4.06 -4.96 5.37
C GLY A 80 2.72 -4.88 6.08
N LEU A 81 2.48 -3.76 6.75
CA LEU A 81 1.19 -3.46 7.36
C LEU A 81 0.80 -2.00 7.15
N THR A 82 -0.50 -1.73 7.13
CA THR A 82 -1.05 -0.37 7.11
C THR A 82 -2.30 -0.29 7.98
N LYS A 83 -2.53 0.85 8.63
CA LYS A 83 -3.73 1.09 9.44
C LYS A 83 -4.88 1.54 8.53
N VAL A 84 -6.04 0.91 8.66
CA VAL A 84 -7.27 1.31 7.95
C VAL A 84 -8.42 1.31 8.96
N GLY A 85 -8.80 2.50 9.44
CA GLY A 85 -9.82 2.61 10.51
C GLY A 85 -9.36 1.96 11.82
N GLU A 86 -10.18 1.06 12.36
CA GLU A 86 -9.90 0.28 13.58
C GLU A 86 -9.27 -1.10 13.30
N GLU A 87 -8.68 -1.25 12.12
CA GLU A 87 -8.04 -2.49 11.69
C GLU A 87 -6.66 -2.19 11.10
N PHE A 88 -5.86 -3.23 10.91
CA PHE A 88 -4.71 -3.15 10.03
C PHE A 88 -4.77 -4.22 8.95
N TRP A 89 -4.26 -3.85 7.79
CA TRP A 89 -4.16 -4.72 6.64
C TRP A 89 -2.71 -5.13 6.50
N MET A 90 -2.46 -6.44 6.46
CA MET A 90 -1.14 -6.99 6.21
C MET A 90 -1.01 -7.44 4.77
N PHE A 91 0.13 -7.11 4.18
CA PHE A 91 0.50 -7.49 2.84
C PHE A 91 1.71 -8.41 2.93
N TRP A 92 1.63 -9.55 2.29
CA TRP A 92 2.68 -10.54 2.25
C TRP A 92 3.10 -10.70 0.80
N SER A 93 4.41 -10.72 0.55
CA SER A 93 4.94 -10.94 -0.78
C SER A 93 6.16 -11.84 -0.73
N THR A 94 6.34 -12.63 -1.78
CA THR A 94 7.59 -13.36 -2.05
C THR A 94 8.62 -12.50 -2.78
N ALA A 95 8.24 -11.30 -3.23
CA ALA A 95 9.18 -10.33 -3.75
C ALA A 95 10.17 -9.96 -2.64
N GLN A 96 11.46 -10.08 -2.93
CA GLN A 96 12.47 -9.54 -2.04
C GLN A 96 12.26 -8.03 -1.98
N ALA A 97 11.95 -7.50 -0.78
CA ALA A 97 12.21 -6.10 -0.54
C ALA A 97 13.70 -5.89 -0.82
N MET A 98 14.02 -5.12 -1.85
CA MET A 98 15.31 -4.45 -1.94
C MET A 98 15.35 -3.44 -0.79
N LEU A 99 15.54 -3.96 0.42
CA LEU A 99 16.13 -3.17 1.48
C LEU A 99 17.49 -2.76 0.93
N PRO A 100 17.86 -1.47 0.97
CA PRO A 100 19.23 -1.10 0.69
C PRO A 100 20.08 -1.99 1.58
N LEU A 101 20.85 -2.90 0.96
CA LEU A 101 21.78 -3.73 1.70
C LEU A 101 22.60 -2.75 2.55
N PRO A 102 22.70 -2.92 3.88
CA PRO A 102 23.87 -2.37 4.53
C PRO A 102 25.06 -2.96 3.77
N PRO A 103 26.02 -2.14 3.31
CA PRO A 103 27.07 -2.62 2.42
C PRO A 103 27.75 -3.82 3.07
N GLN A 104 27.68 -4.98 2.42
CA GLN A 104 28.47 -6.13 2.83
C GLN A 104 29.93 -5.82 2.50
N LEU A 105 30.66 -5.31 3.48
CA LEU A 105 32.10 -5.37 3.46
C LEU A 105 32.51 -6.78 3.88
N SER A 106 33.10 -7.50 2.94
CA SER A 106 33.91 -8.66 3.26
C SER A 106 35.08 -8.21 4.14
N GLY A 107 35.18 -8.79 5.33
CA GLY A 107 36.41 -8.79 6.14
C GLY A 107 36.48 -7.72 7.23
N THR A 108 36.14 -8.15 8.45
CA THR A 108 36.83 -7.82 9.72
C THR A 108 37.19 -6.37 10.09
N HIS A 109 36.72 -6.04 11.30
CA HIS A 109 37.20 -5.04 12.28
C HIS A 109 36.63 -3.61 12.22
N TYR A 110 35.92 -3.32 13.32
CA TYR A 110 35.54 -2.01 13.85
C TYR A 110 36.66 -0.96 13.76
N GLN A 111 36.34 0.24 13.30
CA GLN A 111 36.49 1.48 14.08
C GLN A 111 35.82 2.66 13.37
N GLU A 112 35.29 3.54 14.21
CA GLU A 112 34.78 4.86 13.89
C GLU A 112 35.81 5.64 13.07
N ASP A 113 35.34 6.32 12.02
CA ASP A 113 35.91 7.60 11.62
C ASP A 113 34.78 8.45 11.01
N GLU A 114 34.40 9.48 11.77
CA GLU A 114 33.83 10.69 11.21
C GLU A 114 34.78 11.21 10.12
N GLN A 115 34.35 11.19 8.86
CA GLN A 115 34.53 12.34 7.95
C GLN A 115 33.86 12.11 6.60
N ALA A 116 32.94 13.03 6.30
CA ALA A 116 32.72 13.63 4.99
C ALA A 116 32.57 12.68 3.79
N ASN A 117 31.32 12.30 3.50
CA ASN A 117 30.87 12.44 2.12
C ASN A 117 29.37 12.69 2.07
N THR A 118 29.00 13.97 2.21
CA THR A 118 27.71 14.51 1.80
C THR A 118 27.56 14.36 0.29
N GLN A 119 27.26 13.14 -0.18
CA GLN A 119 26.65 13.01 -1.49
C GLN A 119 25.23 13.56 -1.40
N PRO A 120 24.84 14.50 -2.29
CA PRO A 120 23.54 15.14 -2.22
C PRO A 120 22.47 14.05 -2.27
N HIS A 121 21.47 14.17 -1.39
CA HIS A 121 20.22 13.43 -1.46
C HIS A 121 19.83 13.32 -2.93
N LYS A 122 19.76 12.08 -3.45
CA LYS A 122 19.19 11.84 -4.77
C LYS A 122 17.72 12.25 -4.66
N ILE A 123 17.45 13.50 -5.03
CA ILE A 123 16.11 14.04 -5.19
C ILE A 123 15.39 13.05 -6.09
N TRP A 124 14.24 12.56 -5.64
CA TRP A 124 13.39 11.71 -6.44
C TRP A 124 12.99 12.51 -7.68
N GLU A 125 13.65 12.28 -8.80
CA GLU A 125 13.25 12.82 -10.08
C GLU A 125 12.09 11.96 -10.58
N PRO A 126 10.87 12.50 -10.73
CA PRO A 126 9.78 11.74 -11.30
C PRO A 126 10.17 11.32 -12.72
N ASP A 127 10.15 10.02 -12.98
CA ASP A 127 10.30 9.46 -14.33
C ASP A 127 9.38 10.25 -15.28
N LEU A 128 9.93 10.75 -16.39
CA LEU A 128 9.24 11.62 -17.36
C LEU A 128 7.83 11.11 -17.77
N GLN A 129 7.63 9.79 -17.76
CA GLN A 129 6.35 9.13 -18.04
C GLN A 129 5.25 9.41 -16.99
N HIS A 130 5.61 9.65 -15.74
CA HIS A 130 4.66 9.99 -14.67
C HIS A 130 4.22 11.46 -14.77
N VAL A 131 5.06 12.35 -15.30
CA VAL A 131 4.71 13.75 -15.51
C VAL A 131 3.66 13.89 -16.61
N GLU A 132 3.86 13.20 -17.74
CA GLU A 132 2.90 13.19 -18.86
C GLU A 132 1.50 12.70 -18.43
N LEU A 133 1.45 11.64 -17.62
CA LEU A 133 0.18 11.12 -17.10
C LEU A 133 -0.51 12.11 -16.15
N LEU A 134 0.24 12.80 -15.30
CA LEU A 134 -0.30 13.81 -14.38
C LEU A 134 -0.82 15.03 -15.13
N GLU A 135 -0.11 15.46 -16.18
CA GLU A 135 -0.56 16.54 -17.06
C GLU A 135 -1.84 16.16 -17.81
N GLU A 136 -1.93 14.92 -18.31
CA GLU A 136 -3.13 14.44 -19.00
C GLU A 136 -4.33 14.32 -18.06
N LEU A 137 -4.15 13.80 -16.84
CA LEU A 137 -5.20 13.77 -15.82
C LEU A 137 -5.65 15.18 -15.41
N SER A 138 -4.73 16.13 -15.33
CA SER A 138 -5.04 17.54 -15.06
C SER A 138 -5.85 18.18 -16.20
N ARG A 139 -5.49 17.89 -17.46
CA ARG A 139 -6.24 18.33 -18.65
C ARG A 139 -7.67 17.78 -18.63
N VAL A 140 -7.82 16.47 -18.44
CA VAL A 140 -9.13 15.80 -18.41
C VAL A 140 -10.00 16.34 -17.28
N ASN A 141 -9.43 16.60 -16.10
CA ASN A 141 -10.16 17.17 -14.98
C ASN A 141 -10.67 18.58 -15.31
N ASN A 142 -9.84 19.43 -15.91
CA ASN A 142 -10.27 20.77 -16.32
C ASN A 142 -11.39 20.75 -17.38
N GLU A 143 -11.32 19.84 -18.35
CA GLU A 143 -12.39 19.64 -19.33
C GLU A 143 -13.70 19.23 -18.65
N LEU A 144 -13.64 18.32 -17.68
CA LEU A 144 -14.82 17.84 -16.96
C LEU A 144 -15.43 18.92 -16.07
N VAL A 145 -14.61 19.73 -15.41
CA VAL A 145 -15.06 20.90 -14.64
C VAL A 145 -15.73 21.91 -15.54
N ASN A 146 -15.18 22.18 -16.73
CA ASN A 146 -15.76 23.10 -17.70
C ASN A 146 -17.08 22.57 -18.25
N ALA A 147 -17.15 21.29 -18.62
CA ALA A 147 -18.38 20.63 -19.08
C ALA A 147 -19.46 20.69 -18.01
N ARG A 148 -19.11 20.44 -16.74
CA ARG A 148 -20.04 20.56 -15.62
C ARG A 148 -20.57 21.99 -15.45
N ARG A 149 -19.70 23.00 -15.54
CA ARG A 149 -20.11 24.42 -15.45
C ARG A 149 -21.06 24.79 -16.58
N GLU A 150 -20.79 24.31 -17.79
CA GLU A 150 -21.64 24.59 -18.95
C GLU A 150 -23.01 23.90 -18.85
N LEU A 151 -23.05 22.64 -18.41
CA LEU A 151 -24.31 21.95 -18.13
C LEU A 151 -25.16 22.68 -17.08
N ILE A 152 -24.53 23.22 -16.04
CA ILE A 152 -25.23 24.02 -15.03
C ILE A 152 -25.82 25.30 -15.66
N ARG A 153 -25.07 26.00 -16.51
CA ARG A 153 -25.56 27.20 -17.21
C ARG A 153 -26.76 26.87 -18.10
N GLN A 154 -26.64 25.82 -18.92
CA GLN A 154 -27.72 25.37 -19.80
C GLN A 154 -28.97 24.96 -19.00
N ASN A 155 -28.79 24.27 -17.88
CA ASN A 155 -29.89 23.85 -17.02
C ASN A 155 -30.62 25.07 -16.39
N ILE A 156 -29.86 26.07 -15.90
CA ILE A 156 -30.42 27.34 -15.41
C ILE A 156 -31.19 28.07 -16.52
N GLU A 157 -30.64 28.12 -17.73
CA GLU A 157 -31.25 28.79 -18.87
C GLU A 157 -32.54 28.08 -19.33
N LEU A 158 -32.53 26.75 -19.39
CA LEU A 158 -33.72 25.93 -19.66
C LEU A 158 -34.81 26.17 -18.61
N HIS A 159 -34.49 26.16 -17.31
CA HIS A 159 -35.45 26.49 -16.26
C HIS A 159 -36.02 27.91 -16.40
N ARG A 160 -35.19 28.87 -16.82
CA ARG A 160 -35.63 30.25 -17.07
C ARG A 160 -36.59 30.35 -18.25
N ILE A 161 -36.32 29.63 -19.33
CA ILE A 161 -37.20 29.56 -20.52
C ILE A 161 -38.52 28.87 -20.17
N HIS A 162 -38.46 27.72 -19.47
CA HIS A 162 -39.65 27.00 -19.01
C HIS A 162 -40.55 27.88 -18.15
N ARG A 163 -39.98 28.60 -17.17
CA ARG A 163 -40.74 29.53 -16.32
C ARG A 163 -41.41 30.65 -17.11
N LYS A 164 -40.70 31.28 -18.05
CA LYS A 164 -41.28 32.29 -18.95
C LYS A 164 -42.38 31.73 -19.84
N SER A 165 -42.23 30.50 -20.34
CA SER A 165 -43.23 29.84 -21.18
C SER A 165 -44.48 29.41 -20.41
N SER A 166 -44.35 29.07 -19.12
CA SER A 166 -45.49 28.79 -18.23
C SER A 166 -46.25 30.05 -17.79
N GLU A 167 -45.57 31.19 -17.68
CA GLU A 167 -46.21 32.49 -17.37
C GLU A 167 -46.97 33.08 -18.59
N ASN A 168 -46.68 32.61 -19.81
CA ASN A 168 -47.29 33.09 -21.06
C ASN A 168 -48.40 32.17 -21.62
N LYS A 169 -48.94 31.21 -20.84
CA LYS A 169 -50.17 30.51 -21.24
C LYS A 169 -51.37 31.42 -20.96
N PRO A 170 -52.11 31.90 -21.98
CA PRO A 170 -53.44 32.42 -21.73
C PRO A 170 -54.32 31.25 -21.29
N THR A 171 -55.14 31.52 -20.27
CA THR A 171 -56.21 30.70 -19.69
C THR A 171 -56.77 29.60 -20.57
#